data_AF-A0A7C8DLI0-F1
#
_entry.id   AF-A0A7C8DLI0-F1
#
_cell.length_a   1.000
_cell.length_b   1.000
_cell.length_c   1.000
_cell.angle_alpha   90.00
_cell.angle_beta   90.00
_cell.angle_gamma   90.00
#
_symmetry.space_group_name_H-M   'P 1'
#
loop_
_entity.id
_entity.type
_entity.pdbx_description
1 polymer ?
#
loop_
_entity_poly.entity_id
_entity_poly.type
_entity_poly.pdbx_seq_one_letter_code
_entity_poly.pdbx_strand_id
1 'polypeptide(L)'
;MRLFKSMFGGADKAPPTRSIESPKDLKLGDMLKMEFAEQALISGQTLKVSEQVFYDLSAVENCKTVSIMQGADQRVLISTSTVNPERPLEVAVSILPEKVFEIFNQDQFVAIFDEPDNTDHRLSCKASLVLNELQGFVGESYFQERTNEAYRSKKDCREKTLQGMDWAGFDYKLMVTDDRLHALRIEVFDGGRTDVYLIAYLALNKVEEYWLA
;
A
#
# COMPACT_ATOMS: atom_id res chain seq x y z
N MET A 1 -37.01 -53.34 -26.36
CA MET A 1 -35.66 -52.89 -25.97
C MET A 1 -35.70 -51.39 -25.68
N ARG A 2 -35.01 -51.00 -24.61
CA ARG A 2 -35.04 -49.68 -23.96
C ARG A 2 -34.55 -48.56 -24.87
N LEU A 3 -35.28 -47.43 -24.89
CA LEU A 3 -34.72 -46.13 -25.25
C LEU A 3 -34.86 -45.24 -24.02
N PHE A 4 -33.71 -44.95 -23.39
CA PHE A 4 -33.62 -44.16 -22.18
C PHE A 4 -33.93 -42.68 -22.47
N LYS A 5 -34.94 -42.15 -21.80
CA LYS A 5 -35.10 -40.72 -21.54
C LYS A 5 -34.12 -40.31 -20.44
N SER A 6 -33.25 -39.37 -20.73
CA SER A 6 -32.55 -38.53 -19.74
C SER A 6 -32.64 -37.10 -20.29
N MET A 7 -33.66 -36.31 -19.92
CA MET A 7 -33.70 -35.44 -18.74
C MET A 7 -32.53 -34.45 -18.68
N PHE A 8 -32.91 -33.22 -19.03
CA PHE A 8 -32.35 -31.92 -18.67
C PHE A 8 -31.37 -31.89 -17.49
N GLY A 9 -30.29 -31.14 -17.68
CA GLY A 9 -29.39 -30.73 -16.61
C GLY A 9 -28.27 -29.82 -17.10
N GLY A 10 -28.53 -28.98 -18.11
CA GLY A 10 -27.65 -27.85 -18.42
C GLY A 10 -27.80 -26.82 -17.32
N ALA A 11 -27.13 -27.05 -16.19
CA ALA A 11 -26.77 -25.96 -15.31
C ALA A 11 -25.69 -25.19 -16.08
N ASP A 12 -26.10 -24.15 -16.79
CA ASP A 12 -25.25 -23.01 -17.05
C ASP A 12 -24.75 -22.58 -15.68
N LYS A 13 -23.58 -23.10 -15.28
CA LYS A 13 -22.85 -22.59 -14.13
C LYS A 13 -22.56 -21.15 -14.50
N ALA A 14 -23.37 -20.23 -13.98
CA ALA A 14 -23.06 -18.81 -14.02
C ALA A 14 -21.57 -18.69 -13.68
N PRO A 15 -20.79 -17.93 -14.47
CA PRO A 15 -19.36 -17.80 -14.21
C PRO A 15 -19.18 -17.44 -12.73
N PRO A 16 -18.20 -18.06 -12.04
CA PRO A 16 -18.04 -17.88 -10.61
C PRO A 16 -18.02 -16.39 -10.29
N THR A 17 -18.94 -15.94 -9.44
CA THR A 17 -19.00 -14.56 -8.99
C THR A 17 -17.68 -14.28 -8.30
N ARG A 18 -16.92 -13.33 -8.84
CA ARG A 18 -15.65 -12.86 -8.25
C ARG A 18 -15.85 -12.59 -6.76
N SER A 19 -14.99 -13.12 -5.90
CA SER A 19 -14.91 -12.75 -4.48
C SER A 19 -13.71 -11.83 -4.24
N ILE A 20 -13.76 -11.06 -3.15
CA ILE A 20 -12.62 -10.32 -2.61
C ILE A 20 -12.25 -10.99 -1.29
N GLU A 21 -11.07 -11.59 -1.22
CA GLU A 21 -10.58 -12.27 -0.01
C GLU A 21 -9.54 -11.42 0.72
N SER A 22 -8.89 -10.51 0.01
CA SER A 22 -7.84 -9.65 0.54
C SER A 22 -7.73 -8.34 -0.26
N PRO A 23 -7.03 -7.32 0.28
CA PRO A 23 -6.86 -6.04 -0.41
C PRO A 23 -6.22 -6.13 -1.81
N LYS A 24 -5.41 -7.16 -2.10
CA LYS A 24 -4.80 -7.36 -3.43
C LYS A 24 -5.83 -7.71 -4.51
N ASP A 25 -6.99 -8.24 -4.09
CA ASP A 25 -8.04 -8.71 -5.01
C ASP A 25 -8.93 -7.56 -5.47
N LEU A 26 -8.84 -6.39 -4.83
CA LEU A 26 -9.60 -5.19 -5.17
C LEU A 26 -9.39 -4.78 -6.64
N LYS A 27 -10.43 -4.20 -7.24
CA LYS A 27 -10.45 -3.62 -8.57
C LYS A 27 -11.11 -2.25 -8.52
N LEU A 28 -10.89 -1.48 -9.58
CA LEU A 28 -11.50 -0.16 -9.74
C LEU A 28 -13.01 -0.20 -9.44
N GLY A 29 -13.47 0.70 -8.58
CA GLY A 29 -14.87 0.83 -8.19
C GLY A 29 -15.28 0.02 -6.97
N ASP A 30 -14.54 -1.03 -6.59
CA ASP A 30 -14.84 -1.81 -5.39
C ASP A 30 -14.71 -0.96 -4.13
N MET A 31 -15.32 -1.41 -3.05
CA MET A 31 -15.31 -0.71 -1.78
C MET A 31 -14.90 -1.64 -0.65
N LEU A 32 -14.35 -1.05 0.41
CA LEU A 32 -14.15 -1.71 1.69
C LEU A 32 -14.58 -0.79 2.82
N LYS A 33 -14.97 -1.37 3.95
CA LYS A 33 -15.27 -0.64 5.18
C LYS A 33 -14.26 -1.00 6.25
N MET A 34 -13.69 0.04 6.83
CA MET A 34 -12.74 -0.07 7.91
C MET A 34 -13.46 -0.06 9.25
N GLU A 35 -13.01 -0.90 10.18
CA GLU A 35 -13.38 -0.83 11.58
C GLU A 35 -12.81 0.46 12.21
N PHE A 36 -13.19 0.74 13.46
CA PHE A 36 -12.51 1.77 14.25
C PHE A 36 -11.03 1.41 14.46
N ALA A 37 -10.18 2.40 14.21
CA ALA A 37 -8.74 2.31 14.29
C ALA A 37 -8.14 3.64 14.79
N GLU A 38 -6.86 3.60 15.19
CA GLU A 38 -6.12 4.80 15.62
C GLU A 38 -5.83 5.76 14.47
N GLN A 39 -5.81 5.23 13.24
CA GLN A 39 -5.64 5.99 12.01
C GLN A 39 -6.93 6.76 11.70
N ALA A 40 -7.02 7.99 12.20
CA ALA A 40 -8.22 8.85 12.11
C ALA A 40 -8.78 8.95 10.68
N LEU A 41 -7.89 8.92 9.70
CA LEU A 41 -8.17 9.03 8.28
C LEU A 41 -8.95 7.87 7.65
N ILE A 42 -8.95 6.71 8.30
CA ILE A 42 -9.62 5.51 7.82
C ILE A 42 -10.59 4.92 8.83
N SER A 43 -10.49 5.32 10.10
CA SER A 43 -11.30 4.80 11.20
C SER A 43 -12.80 4.92 10.93
N GLY A 44 -13.50 3.79 10.84
CA GLY A 44 -14.94 3.72 10.59
C GLY A 44 -15.39 4.16 9.19
N GLN A 45 -14.47 4.37 8.23
CA GLN A 45 -14.80 4.87 6.90
C GLN A 45 -15.09 3.75 5.90
N THR A 46 -15.97 4.04 4.95
CA THR A 46 -16.09 3.28 3.69
C THR A 46 -15.24 3.95 2.62
N LEU A 47 -14.36 3.19 2.01
CA LEU A 47 -13.41 3.66 1.03
C LEU A 47 -13.65 2.98 -0.31
N LYS A 48 -13.60 3.75 -1.40
CA LYS A 48 -13.81 3.25 -2.77
C LYS A 48 -12.53 3.27 -3.58
N VAL A 49 -12.21 2.19 -4.28
CA VAL A 49 -11.06 2.14 -5.19
C VAL A 49 -11.28 3.13 -6.33
N SER A 50 -10.47 4.19 -6.37
CA SER A 50 -10.51 5.22 -7.43
C SER A 50 -9.45 5.00 -8.48
N GLU A 51 -8.31 4.42 -8.12
CA GLU A 51 -7.20 4.13 -9.04
C GLU A 51 -6.45 2.86 -8.57
N GLN A 52 -5.72 2.23 -9.49
CA GLN A 52 -4.82 1.12 -9.17
C GLN A 52 -3.42 1.40 -9.70
N VAL A 53 -2.44 1.07 -8.88
CA VAL A 53 -1.03 1.17 -9.19
C VAL A 53 -0.38 -0.16 -8.82
N PHE A 54 0.58 -0.57 -9.63
CA PHE A 54 1.28 -1.83 -9.46
C PHE A 54 2.76 -1.54 -9.31
N TYR A 55 3.41 -2.29 -8.43
CA TYR A 55 4.84 -2.18 -8.19
C TYR A 55 5.54 -3.51 -8.44
N ASP A 56 6.71 -3.45 -9.04
CA ASP A 56 7.71 -4.50 -9.00
C ASP A 56 8.86 -4.00 -8.12
N LEU A 57 9.02 -4.66 -6.98
CA LEU A 57 10.05 -4.32 -5.98
C LEU A 57 11.31 -5.19 -6.15
N SER A 58 11.48 -5.79 -7.33
CA SER A 58 12.65 -6.46 -7.97
C SER A 58 13.35 -7.59 -7.22
N ALA A 59 13.17 -7.71 -5.90
CA ALA A 59 13.73 -8.76 -5.06
C ALA A 59 12.76 -9.28 -3.99
N VAL A 60 11.66 -8.56 -3.72
CA VAL A 60 10.73 -8.87 -2.61
C VAL A 60 9.37 -9.32 -3.10
N GLU A 61 8.77 -8.54 -4.00
CA GLU A 61 7.41 -8.74 -4.45
C GLU A 61 7.28 -8.34 -5.91
N ASN A 62 6.93 -9.32 -6.74
CA ASN A 62 6.61 -9.10 -8.14
C ASN A 62 5.11 -8.77 -8.21
N CYS A 63 4.76 -7.62 -8.77
CA CYS A 63 3.38 -7.17 -8.92
C CYS A 63 2.62 -6.92 -7.59
N LYS A 64 3.20 -6.12 -6.69
CA LYS A 64 2.46 -5.58 -5.53
C LYS A 64 1.31 -4.71 -6.03
N THR A 65 0.08 -5.08 -5.69
CA THR A 65 -1.12 -4.31 -6.04
C THR A 65 -1.41 -3.27 -4.98
N VAL A 66 -1.44 -2.00 -5.38
CA VAL A 66 -1.76 -0.86 -4.51
C VAL A 66 -3.02 -0.19 -5.02
N SER A 67 -4.07 -0.22 -4.20
CA SER A 67 -5.34 0.44 -4.51
C SER A 67 -5.32 1.83 -3.89
N ILE A 68 -5.53 2.85 -4.72
CA ILE A 68 -5.76 4.22 -4.24
C ILE A 68 -7.24 4.33 -3.93
N MET A 69 -7.54 4.57 -2.67
CA MET A 69 -8.87 4.55 -2.10
C MET A 69 -9.34 5.97 -1.82
N GLN A 70 -10.52 6.32 -2.30
CA GLN A 70 -11.19 7.58 -2.04
C GLN A 70 -12.14 7.41 -0.83
N GLY A 71 -11.87 8.16 0.24
CA GLY A 71 -12.78 8.37 1.36
C GLY A 71 -13.52 9.70 1.25
N ALA A 72 -14.16 10.12 2.34
CA ALA A 72 -14.91 11.39 2.38
C ALA A 72 -13.99 12.60 2.23
N ASP A 73 -12.92 12.64 3.02
CA ASP A 73 -12.06 13.83 3.14
C ASP A 73 -10.73 13.72 2.40
N GLN A 74 -10.31 12.49 2.06
CA GLN A 74 -8.98 12.27 1.48
C GLN A 74 -8.80 10.91 0.82
N ARG A 75 -7.64 10.74 0.18
CA ARG A 75 -7.19 9.49 -0.43
C ARG A 75 -6.17 8.79 0.45
N VAL A 76 -6.28 7.47 0.51
CA VAL A 76 -5.28 6.60 1.13
C VAL A 76 -4.89 5.50 0.16
N LEU A 77 -3.70 4.95 0.32
CA LEU A 77 -3.23 3.80 -0.44
C LEU A 77 -3.40 2.56 0.42
N ILE A 78 -4.03 1.52 -0.11
CA ILE A 78 -4.19 0.24 0.57
C ILE A 78 -3.52 -0.86 -0.24
N SER A 79 -2.71 -1.68 0.43
CA SER A 79 -2.11 -2.88 -0.14
C SER A 79 -1.90 -3.96 0.93
N THR A 80 -1.32 -5.08 0.52
CA THR A 80 -0.80 -6.09 1.44
C THR A 80 0.72 -5.94 1.59
N SER A 81 1.25 -6.26 2.76
CA SER A 81 2.69 -6.20 3.03
C SER A 81 3.19 -7.42 3.80
N THR A 82 4.46 -7.74 3.59
CA THR A 82 5.20 -8.80 4.29
C THR A 82 6.11 -8.26 5.39
N VAL A 83 6.19 -6.93 5.56
CA VAL A 83 7.05 -6.27 6.56
C VAL A 83 6.65 -6.68 7.99
N ASN A 84 5.35 -6.82 8.24
CA ASN A 84 4.79 -7.33 9.48
C ASN A 84 3.76 -8.44 9.18
N PRO A 85 4.14 -9.73 9.27
CA PRO A 85 3.24 -10.84 8.94
C PRO A 85 1.98 -10.92 9.81
N GLU A 86 2.02 -10.41 11.05
CA GLU A 86 0.85 -10.37 11.95
C GLU A 86 -0.12 -9.24 11.57
N ARG A 87 0.38 -8.24 10.85
CA ARG A 87 -0.35 -7.03 10.44
C ARG A 87 -0.13 -6.74 8.96
N PRO A 88 -0.63 -7.60 8.06
CA PRO A 88 -0.28 -7.51 6.65
C PRO A 88 -1.08 -6.47 5.87
N LEU A 89 -2.05 -5.78 6.48
CA LEU A 89 -2.75 -4.66 5.84
C LEU A 89 -1.86 -3.42 5.88
N GLU A 90 -1.43 -2.95 4.72
CA GLU A 90 -0.64 -1.73 4.57
C GLU A 90 -1.57 -0.58 4.21
N VAL A 91 -1.64 0.43 5.07
CA VAL A 91 -2.36 1.68 4.81
C VAL A 91 -1.35 2.80 4.74
N ALA A 92 -1.31 3.52 3.62
CA ALA A 92 -0.34 4.56 3.38
C ALA A 92 -1.00 5.90 3.02
N VAL A 93 -0.40 6.99 3.49
CA VAL A 93 -0.83 8.38 3.23
C VAL A 93 0.33 9.14 2.63
N SER A 94 0.07 9.87 1.55
CA SER A 94 1.10 10.73 0.94
C SER A 94 1.24 12.00 1.75
N ILE A 95 2.48 12.42 1.98
CA ILE A 95 2.79 13.70 2.62
C ILE A 95 3.65 14.55 1.70
N LEU A 96 3.44 15.87 1.78
CA LEU A 96 4.25 16.83 1.03
C LEU A 96 5.64 16.99 1.65
N PRO A 97 6.66 17.38 0.88
CA PRO A 97 8.01 17.59 1.39
C PRO A 97 8.08 18.52 2.61
N GLU A 98 7.28 19.59 2.64
CA GLU A 98 7.26 20.53 3.78
C GLU A 98 6.82 19.82 5.06
N LYS A 99 5.85 18.91 4.93
CA LYS A 99 5.30 18.13 6.02
C LYS A 99 6.31 17.11 6.57
N VAL A 100 7.15 16.53 5.71
CA VAL A 100 8.24 15.64 6.13
C VAL A 100 9.13 16.33 7.15
N PHE A 101 9.52 17.58 6.89
CA PHE A 101 10.40 18.33 7.78
C PHE A 101 9.70 18.87 9.03
N GLU A 102 8.37 18.92 9.08
CA GLU A 102 7.63 19.15 10.32
C GLU A 102 7.67 17.92 11.24
N ILE A 103 7.62 16.73 10.65
CA ILE A 103 7.53 15.46 11.39
C ILE A 103 8.91 14.94 11.79
N PHE A 104 9.90 15.02 10.90
CA PHE A 104 11.20 14.38 11.08
C PHE A 104 12.35 15.38 11.18
N ASN A 105 13.45 14.94 11.79
CA ASN A 105 14.70 15.69 11.74
C ASN A 105 15.18 15.81 10.28
N GLN A 106 15.44 17.05 9.84
CA GLN A 106 15.80 17.35 8.46
C GLN A 106 17.15 16.77 8.07
N ASP A 107 18.18 16.91 8.92
CA ASP A 107 19.53 16.42 8.63
C ASP A 107 19.53 14.90 8.50
N GLN A 108 18.80 14.20 9.37
CA GLN A 108 18.62 12.75 9.27
C GLN A 108 17.86 12.34 8.00
N PHE A 109 16.83 13.09 7.61
CA PHE A 109 16.07 12.78 6.39
C PHE A 109 16.93 12.99 5.15
N VAL A 110 17.73 14.06 5.08
CA VAL A 110 18.65 14.32 3.96
C VAL A 110 19.72 13.23 3.87
N ALA A 111 20.26 12.77 5.00
CA ALA A 111 21.27 11.72 5.04
C ALA A 111 20.83 10.40 4.38
N ILE A 112 19.52 10.09 4.36
CA ILE A 112 18.96 8.92 3.67
C ILE A 112 19.30 8.91 2.15
N PHE A 113 19.55 10.09 1.57
CA PHE A 113 19.85 10.24 0.14
C PHE A 113 21.35 10.34 -0.17
N ASP A 114 22.18 10.69 0.82
CA ASP A 114 23.58 11.05 0.60
C ASP A 114 24.47 9.85 0.25
N GLU A 115 24.08 8.62 0.64
CA GLU A 115 24.83 7.41 0.33
C GLU A 115 23.92 6.27 -0.22
N PRO A 116 24.32 5.57 -1.30
CA PRO A 116 23.58 4.46 -1.90
C PRO A 116 23.86 3.14 -1.15
N ASP A 117 23.89 3.19 0.17
CA ASP A 117 24.27 2.07 0.99
C ASP A 117 23.15 1.69 1.97
N ASN A 118 23.14 0.42 2.36
CA ASN A 118 22.31 -0.06 3.45
C ASN A 118 22.97 0.26 4.80
N THR A 119 23.54 1.46 4.98
CA THR A 119 23.87 1.91 6.33
C THR A 119 22.58 2.04 7.12
N ASP A 120 22.66 1.73 8.41
CA ASP A 120 21.56 1.78 9.38
C ASP A 120 21.17 3.24 9.66
N HIS A 121 20.78 3.97 8.61
CA HIS A 121 20.29 5.35 8.70
C HIS A 121 19.12 5.36 9.66
N ARG A 122 19.18 6.28 10.63
CA ARG A 122 18.15 6.45 11.65
C ARG A 122 17.41 7.74 11.41
N LEU A 123 16.08 7.66 11.47
CA LEU A 123 15.20 8.81 11.34
C LEU A 123 14.33 8.91 12.58
N SER A 124 14.47 10.00 13.32
CA SER A 124 13.70 10.26 14.54
C SER A 124 12.56 11.23 14.27
N CYS A 125 11.39 10.92 14.83
CA CYS A 125 10.26 11.83 14.84
C CYS A 125 10.51 12.97 15.83
N LYS A 126 10.08 14.18 15.47
CA LYS A 126 10.02 15.34 16.35
C LYS A 126 8.86 15.11 17.33
N ALA A 127 9.17 14.96 18.61
CA ALA A 127 8.26 14.52 19.67
C ALA A 127 7.01 15.39 19.94
N SER A 128 6.72 16.44 19.15
CA SER A 128 5.73 17.47 19.51
C SER A 128 4.62 17.75 18.50
N LEU A 129 4.61 17.13 17.32
CA LEU A 129 3.67 17.48 16.24
C LEU A 129 3.21 16.25 15.46
N VAL A 130 2.55 15.29 16.11
CA VAL A 130 1.65 14.41 15.36
C VAL A 130 0.40 15.21 15.11
N LEU A 131 0.29 15.76 13.90
CA LEU A 131 -0.90 16.47 13.44
C LEU A 131 -2.09 15.53 13.56
N ASN A 132 -3.25 16.05 14.00
CA ASN A 132 -4.46 15.25 14.16
C ASN A 132 -4.79 14.44 12.89
N GLU A 133 -4.47 14.96 11.71
CA GLU A 133 -4.69 14.28 10.42
C GLU A 133 -3.74 13.10 10.17
N LEU A 134 -2.55 13.05 10.78
CA LEU A 134 -1.58 11.96 10.61
C LEU A 134 -1.52 11.03 11.83
N GLN A 135 -2.47 11.17 12.75
CA GLN A 135 -2.56 10.33 13.93
C GLN A 135 -2.60 8.85 13.54
N GLY A 136 -1.76 8.05 14.21
CA GLY A 136 -1.64 6.62 13.98
C GLY A 136 -0.81 6.22 12.75
N PHE A 137 -0.19 7.17 12.03
CA PHE A 137 0.72 6.87 10.90
C PHE A 137 2.20 7.11 11.20
N VAL A 138 2.50 7.71 12.36
CA VAL A 138 3.86 8.15 12.71
C VAL A 138 4.33 7.39 13.96
N GLY A 139 5.48 6.73 13.83
CA GLY A 139 6.21 6.12 14.94
C GLY A 139 7.34 7.00 15.44
N GLU A 140 7.98 6.59 16.53
CA GLU A 140 8.98 7.43 17.22
C GLU A 140 10.33 7.48 16.51
N SER A 141 10.80 6.33 16.01
CA SER A 141 12.11 6.17 15.38
C SER A 141 12.06 5.08 14.33
N TYR A 142 12.77 5.31 13.23
CA TYR A 142 12.82 4.42 12.08
C TYR A 142 14.27 4.07 11.77
N PHE A 143 14.48 2.87 11.21
CA PHE A 143 15.74 2.42 10.64
C PHE A 143 15.55 2.07 9.16
N GLN A 144 16.60 2.25 8.37
CA GLN A 144 16.57 1.88 6.95
C GLN A 144 16.53 0.35 6.80
N GLU A 145 15.43 -0.17 6.26
CA GLU A 145 15.29 -1.60 6.00
C GLU A 145 15.70 -1.95 4.56
N ARG A 146 15.37 -1.08 3.59
CA ARG A 146 15.60 -1.36 2.16
C ARG A 146 15.98 -0.10 1.40
N THR A 147 16.95 -0.27 0.50
CA THR A 147 17.25 0.64 -0.61
C THR A 147 17.47 -0.22 -1.85
N ASN A 148 16.66 -0.02 -2.90
CA ASN A 148 16.77 -0.74 -4.15
C ASN A 148 16.11 0.03 -5.31
N GLU A 149 16.50 -0.27 -6.54
CA GLU A 149 15.71 0.14 -7.71
C GLU A 149 14.38 -0.63 -7.72
N ALA A 150 13.30 0.06 -8.08
CA ALA A 150 11.97 -0.51 -8.21
C ALA A 150 11.23 0.09 -9.41
N TYR A 151 10.09 -0.51 -9.75
CA TYR A 151 9.34 -0.15 -10.94
C TYR A 151 7.86 0.01 -10.61
N ARG A 152 7.23 1.05 -11.18
CA ARG A 152 5.81 1.38 -10.99
C ARG A 152 5.06 1.38 -12.32
N SER A 153 3.86 0.82 -12.34
CA SER A 153 2.98 0.82 -13.51
C SER A 153 1.53 1.14 -13.15
N LYS A 154 0.80 1.66 -14.14
CA LYS A 154 -0.67 1.77 -14.10
C LYS A 154 -1.35 0.61 -14.85
N LYS A 155 -0.57 -0.27 -15.49
CA LYS A 155 -1.09 -1.47 -16.14
C LYS A 155 -1.14 -2.62 -15.13
N ASP A 156 -2.21 -3.40 -15.20
CA ASP A 156 -2.41 -4.56 -14.33
C ASP A 156 -1.46 -5.70 -14.69
N CYS A 157 -0.62 -6.09 -13.74
CA CYS A 157 0.36 -7.18 -13.88
C CYS A 157 -0.07 -8.49 -13.21
N ARG A 158 -1.27 -8.58 -12.61
CA ARG A 158 -1.67 -9.74 -11.80
C ARG A 158 -1.76 -11.03 -12.62
N GLU A 159 -2.19 -10.92 -13.87
CA GLU A 159 -2.37 -12.05 -14.80
C GLU A 159 -1.42 -12.00 -16.00
N LYS A 160 -0.66 -10.90 -16.15
CA LYS A 160 0.14 -10.63 -17.34
C LYS A 160 1.52 -10.12 -16.96
N THR A 161 2.55 -10.70 -17.58
CA THR A 161 3.89 -10.13 -17.56
C THR A 161 3.90 -8.84 -18.38
N LEU A 162 4.20 -7.72 -17.73
CA LEU A 162 4.36 -6.42 -18.38
C LEU A 162 5.73 -6.32 -19.07
N GLN A 163 5.82 -5.49 -20.11
CA GLN A 163 7.08 -5.22 -20.79
C GLN A 163 7.85 -4.08 -20.11
N GLY A 164 9.16 -3.96 -20.34
CA GLY A 164 9.98 -2.92 -19.71
C GLY A 164 9.45 -1.48 -19.92
N MET A 165 8.88 -1.18 -21.09
CA MET A 165 8.30 0.14 -21.37
C MET A 165 6.99 0.44 -20.63
N ASP A 166 6.36 -0.56 -20.01
CA ASP A 166 5.15 -0.40 -19.22
C ASP A 166 5.46 0.02 -17.77
N TRP A 167 6.74 0.04 -17.41
CA TRP A 167 7.26 0.35 -16.10
C TRP A 167 7.98 1.70 -16.09
N ALA A 168 7.78 2.46 -15.02
CA ALA A 168 8.59 3.62 -14.70
C ALA A 168 9.53 3.24 -13.54
N GLY A 169 10.84 3.29 -13.78
CA GLY A 169 11.86 3.05 -12.76
C GLY A 169 11.93 4.19 -11.74
N PHE A 170 12.31 3.85 -10.51
CA PHE A 170 12.52 4.79 -9.42
C PHE A 170 13.39 4.16 -8.32
N ASP A 171 14.08 4.98 -7.52
CA ASP A 171 14.78 4.51 -6.33
C ASP A 171 13.79 4.38 -5.17
N TYR A 172 13.68 3.16 -4.64
CA TYR A 172 12.83 2.83 -3.51
C TYR A 172 13.64 2.81 -2.23
N LYS A 173 13.17 3.56 -1.23
CA LYS A 173 13.71 3.50 0.14
C LYS A 173 12.57 3.23 1.12
N LEU A 174 12.81 2.30 2.04
CA LEU A 174 11.87 1.94 3.10
C LEU A 174 12.55 2.05 4.46
N MET A 175 12.03 2.95 5.29
CA MET A 175 12.37 3.05 6.71
C MET A 175 11.27 2.39 7.53
N VAL A 176 11.59 1.61 8.54
CA VAL A 176 10.62 0.88 9.37
C VAL A 176 10.90 1.15 10.84
N THR A 177 9.86 1.18 11.67
CA THR A 177 10.02 1.25 13.13
C THR A 177 10.50 -0.08 13.71
N ASP A 178 11.16 -0.05 14.87
CA ASP A 178 11.66 -1.28 15.52
C ASP A 178 10.53 -2.28 15.85
N ASP A 179 9.32 -1.79 16.14
CA ASP A 179 8.12 -2.60 16.38
C ASP A 179 7.39 -3.05 15.09
N ARG A 180 7.87 -2.61 13.92
CA ARG A 180 7.27 -2.87 12.60
C ARG A 180 5.79 -2.52 12.50
N LEU A 181 5.33 -1.53 13.27
CA LEU A 181 3.96 -1.01 13.18
C LEU A 181 3.82 0.13 12.18
N HIS A 182 4.91 0.85 11.92
CA HIS A 182 4.92 1.97 10.99
C HIS A 182 6.11 1.89 10.02
N ALA A 183 5.95 2.53 8.87
CA ALA A 183 7.04 2.73 7.91
C ALA A 183 6.95 4.08 7.21
N LEU A 184 8.09 4.50 6.65
CA LEU A 184 8.22 5.62 5.74
C LEU A 184 8.73 5.07 4.42
N ARG A 185 7.91 5.17 3.37
CA ARG A 185 8.31 4.82 2.00
C ARG A 185 8.63 6.08 1.22
N ILE A 186 9.77 6.08 0.56
CA ILE A 186 10.24 7.16 -0.29
C ILE A 186 10.43 6.60 -1.70
N GLU A 187 9.83 7.25 -2.68
CA GLU A 187 9.96 6.93 -4.11
C GLU A 187 10.65 8.11 -4.81
N VAL A 188 11.88 7.91 -5.30
CA VAL A 188 12.63 8.96 -6.02
C VAL A 188 12.66 8.64 -7.50
N PHE A 189 12.01 9.49 -8.29
CA PHE A 189 11.92 9.34 -9.74
C PHE A 189 12.96 10.20 -10.46
N ASP A 190 13.18 9.87 -11.74
CA ASP A 190 13.96 10.68 -12.66
C ASP A 190 13.55 12.17 -12.61
N GLY A 191 14.55 13.05 -12.58
CA GLY A 191 14.36 14.49 -12.45
C GLY A 191 14.16 14.97 -11.00
N GLY A 192 14.38 14.11 -10.00
CA GLY A 192 14.39 14.47 -8.58
C GLY A 192 13.01 14.57 -7.94
N ARG A 193 11.94 14.16 -8.65
CA ARG A 193 10.60 14.09 -8.05
C ARG A 193 10.63 13.03 -6.95
N THR A 194 10.28 13.42 -5.74
CA THR A 194 10.25 12.52 -4.58
C THR A 194 8.83 12.44 -4.03
N ASP A 195 8.26 11.25 -4.01
CA ASP A 195 7.01 10.98 -3.32
C ASP A 195 7.31 10.33 -1.96
N VAL A 196 6.68 10.82 -0.89
CA VAL A 196 6.87 10.31 0.47
C VAL A 196 5.54 9.83 1.04
N TYR A 197 5.56 8.65 1.65
CA TYR A 197 4.38 8.00 2.22
C TYR A 197 4.64 7.55 3.65
N LEU A 198 3.77 7.95 4.57
CA LEU A 198 3.69 7.36 5.90
C LEU A 198 2.80 6.12 5.85
N ILE A 199 3.21 5.05 6.52
CA ILE A 199 2.56 3.74 6.46
C ILE A 199 2.23 3.28 7.87
N ALA A 200 1.02 2.77 8.05
CA ALA A 200 0.59 2.00 9.21
C ALA A 200 0.30 0.55 8.80
N TYR A 201 0.81 -0.40 9.57
CA TYR A 201 0.56 -1.83 9.40
C TYR A 201 -0.53 -2.30 10.35
N LEU A 202 -1.61 -2.85 9.80
CA LEU A 202 -2.81 -3.26 10.53
C LEU A 202 -3.12 -4.74 10.31
N ALA A 203 -3.88 -5.33 11.23
CA ALA A 203 -4.43 -6.66 11.03
C ALA A 203 -5.55 -6.63 9.97
N LEU A 204 -5.71 -7.71 9.20
CA LEU A 204 -6.73 -7.79 8.14
C LEU A 204 -8.16 -7.68 8.67
N ASN A 205 -8.41 -8.08 9.92
CA ASN A 205 -9.72 -7.94 10.57
C ASN A 205 -10.14 -6.48 10.80
N LYS A 206 -9.25 -5.50 10.56
CA LYS A 206 -9.62 -4.09 10.48
C LYS A 206 -10.42 -3.73 9.24
N VAL A 207 -10.50 -4.62 8.25
CA VAL A 207 -11.50 -4.53 7.20
C VAL A 207 -12.73 -5.33 7.64
N GLU A 208 -13.84 -4.63 7.87
CA GLU A 208 -15.10 -5.25 8.28
C GLU A 208 -15.80 -5.95 7.11
N GLU A 209 -15.82 -5.29 5.96
CA GLU A 209 -16.62 -5.73 4.81
C GLU A 209 -16.01 -5.25 3.49
N TYR A 210 -16.24 -6.03 2.43
CA TYR A 210 -15.90 -5.71 1.05
C TYR A 210 -17.16 -5.69 0.18
N TRP A 211 -17.20 -4.80 -0.81
CA TRP A 211 -18.23 -4.78 -1.85
C TRP A 211 -17.62 -4.72 -3.23
N LEU A 212 -18.18 -5.50 -4.13
CA LEU A 212 -17.86 -5.46 -5.56
C LEU A 212 -18.56 -4.25 -6.20
N ALA A 213 -17.88 -3.64 -7.17
CA ALA A 213 -18.44 -2.60 -8.03
C ALA A 213 -19.61 -3.10 -8.90
#